data_AF-A0A5C3NST2-F1
#
_entry.id   AF-A0A5C3NST2-F1
#
_cell.length_a   1.000
_cell.length_b   1.000
_cell.length_c   1.000
_cell.angle_alpha   90.00
_cell.angle_beta   90.00
_cell.angle_gamma   90.00
#
_symmetry.space_group_name_H-M   'P 1'
#
loop_
_entity.id
_entity.type
_entity.pdbx_description
1 polymer ?
#
loop_
_entity_poly.entity_id
_entity_poly.type
_entity_poly.pdbx_seq_one_letter_code
_entity_poly.pdbx_strand_id
1 'polypeptide(L)'
;MSAAIPENPYIQNLSSSYGPMIVGTAFSCALWGISCMQLFMYALHYENDPGLLKLFVYTIWFVETISEALTVAARKFLWPALIINWGSLAELGRNQLASLHRVWVVCSVTFAVEMYYFYRIYRFSGKRWLIPGLLLVPFVLWQLVMPVIFVVWCMEDLSYANLLTPRIKASFDLYFTLRL
;
A
#
# COMPACT_ATOMS: atom_id res chain seq x y z
N MET A 1 -8.67 -35.49 16.04
CA MET A 1 -8.08 -35.98 14.78
C MET A 1 -7.51 -34.78 14.02
N SER A 2 -6.23 -34.45 14.20
CA SER A 2 -5.56 -33.43 13.40
C SER A 2 -5.24 -34.06 12.04
N ALA A 3 -5.94 -33.65 10.98
CA ALA A 3 -5.56 -34.05 9.64
C ALA A 3 -4.15 -33.52 9.37
N ALA A 4 -3.20 -34.41 9.09
CA ALA A 4 -1.86 -34.02 8.68
C ALA A 4 -1.98 -33.14 7.44
N ILE A 5 -1.33 -31.97 7.48
CA ILE A 5 -1.27 -31.06 6.34
C ILE A 5 -0.56 -31.83 5.22
N PRO A 6 -1.19 -32.06 4.05
CA PRO A 6 -0.53 -32.75 2.96
C PRO A 6 0.67 -31.90 2.52
N GLU A 7 1.88 -32.42 2.77
CA GLU A 7 3.12 -31.78 2.36
C GLU A 7 3.15 -31.75 0.83
N ASN A 8 3.27 -30.54 0.27
CA ASN A 8 3.32 -30.35 -1.17
C ASN A 8 4.61 -31.02 -1.71
N PRO A 9 4.52 -31.98 -2.66
CA PRO A 9 5.68 -32.71 -3.16
C PRO A 9 6.63 -31.85 -4.01
N TYR A 10 6.26 -30.61 -4.32
CA TYR A 10 7.08 -29.68 -5.10
C TYR A 10 7.56 -28.51 -4.23
N ILE A 11 8.88 -28.35 -4.09
CA ILE A 11 9.48 -27.16 -3.48
C ILE A 11 9.20 -25.96 -4.40
N GLN A 12 8.30 -25.09 -3.98
CA GLN A 12 7.98 -23.88 -4.74
C GLN A 12 8.96 -22.77 -4.41
N ASN A 13 9.59 -22.20 -5.44
CA ASN A 13 10.45 -21.03 -5.28
C ASN A 13 9.58 -19.78 -5.08
N LEU A 14 9.31 -19.45 -3.82
CA LEU A 14 8.52 -18.29 -3.41
C LEU A 14 9.34 -16.99 -3.38
N SER A 15 10.67 -17.09 -3.51
CA SER A 15 11.58 -15.94 -3.42
C SER A 15 11.29 -14.88 -4.49
N SER A 16 10.80 -15.28 -5.67
CA SER A 16 10.49 -14.34 -6.74
C SER A 16 9.22 -13.51 -6.51
N SER A 17 8.30 -13.97 -5.67
CA SER A 17 6.99 -13.31 -5.44
C SER A 17 6.88 -12.74 -4.03
N TYR A 18 7.16 -13.54 -3.00
CA TYR A 18 7.08 -13.11 -1.61
C TYR A 18 8.31 -12.32 -1.17
N GLY A 19 9.48 -12.54 -1.78
CA GLY A 19 10.71 -11.79 -1.48
C GLY A 19 10.54 -10.28 -1.68
N PRO A 20 10.20 -9.81 -2.89
CA PRO A 20 9.93 -8.40 -3.15
C PRO A 20 8.78 -7.85 -2.30
N MET A 21 7.76 -8.66 -2.03
CA MET A 21 6.62 -8.23 -1.22
C MET A 21 7.02 -7.95 0.23
N ILE A 22 7.87 -8.78 0.85
CA ILE A 22 8.39 -8.54 2.21
C ILE A 22 9.23 -7.26 2.25
N VAL A 23 10.12 -7.07 1.27
CA VAL A 23 10.94 -5.87 1.16
C VAL A 23 10.04 -4.64 1.01
N GLY A 24 9.06 -4.70 0.11
CA GLY A 24 8.10 -3.62 -0.10
C GLY A 24 7.25 -3.31 1.13
N THR A 25 6.84 -4.33 1.91
CA THR A 25 6.16 -4.14 3.19
C THR A 25 7.06 -3.49 4.22
N ALA A 26 8.35 -3.87 4.32
CA ALA A 26 9.29 -3.25 5.26
C ALA A 26 9.50 -1.76 4.94
N PHE A 27 9.67 -1.42 3.67
CA PHE A 27 9.73 -0.02 3.23
C PHE A 27 8.42 0.73 3.48
N SER A 28 7.26 0.09 3.24
CA SER A 28 5.95 0.66 3.55
C SER A 28 5.81 1.00 5.05
N CYS A 29 6.29 0.13 5.93
CA CYS A 29 6.35 0.41 7.37
C CYS A 29 7.29 1.57 7.71
N ALA A 30 8.42 1.71 7.01
CA ALA A 30 9.30 2.87 7.20
C ALA A 30 8.62 4.18 6.79
N LEU A 31 7.91 4.19 5.66
CA LEU A 31 7.12 5.34 5.19
C LEU A 31 5.97 5.67 6.15
N TRP A 32 5.30 4.65 6.69
CA TRP A 32 4.28 4.84 7.74
C TRP A 32 4.86 5.52 8.98
N GLY A 33 6.11 5.21 9.35
CA GLY A 33 6.84 5.93 10.40
C GLY A 33 7.00 7.42 10.12
N ILE A 34 7.20 7.81 8.87
CA ILE A 34 7.24 9.22 8.44
C ILE A 34 5.85 9.86 8.59
N SER A 35 4.77 9.17 8.18
CA SER A 35 3.39 9.64 8.37
C SER A 35 3.07 9.88 9.86
N CYS A 36 3.53 9.01 10.75
CA CYS A 36 3.41 9.20 12.21
C CYS A 36 4.15 10.46 12.69
N MET A 37 5.36 10.71 12.18
CA MET A 37 6.10 11.94 12.48
C MET A 37 5.37 13.20 11.95
N GLN A 38 4.78 13.13 10.76
CA GLN A 38 3.97 14.21 10.21
C GLN A 38 2.76 14.52 11.09
N LEU A 39 2.05 13.50 11.57
CA LEU A 39 0.92 13.66 12.50
C LEU A 39 1.37 14.27 13.83
N PHE A 40 2.50 13.81 14.37
CA PHE A 40 3.06 14.34 15.61
C PHE A 40 3.42 15.82 15.48
N MET A 41 4.09 16.21 14.39
CA MET A 41 4.39 17.62 14.12
C MET A 41 3.12 18.46 13.92
N TYR A 42 2.08 17.88 13.30
CA TYR A 42 0.78 18.53 13.12
C TYR A 42 0.12 18.82 14.47
N ALA A 43 0.11 17.84 15.38
CA ALA A 43 -0.46 17.98 16.71
C ALA A 43 0.22 19.10 17.52
N LEU A 44 1.55 19.24 17.41
CA LEU A 44 2.32 20.25 18.15
C LEU A 44 2.20 21.67 17.59
N HIS A 45 2.21 21.83 16.26
CA HIS A 45 2.29 23.18 15.65
C HIS A 45 0.92 23.81 15.35
N TYR A 46 -0.15 23.01 15.27
CA TYR A 46 -1.46 23.47 14.79
C TYR A 46 -2.56 23.28 15.84
N GLU A 47 -2.31 23.75 17.07
CA GLU A 47 -3.29 23.74 18.16
C GLU A 47 -4.54 24.57 17.86
N ASN A 48 -4.44 25.61 17.02
CA ASN A 48 -5.55 26.52 16.69
C ASN A 48 -6.36 26.14 15.43
N ASP A 49 -6.03 25.04 14.74
CA ASP A 49 -6.79 24.59 13.57
C ASP A 49 -8.20 24.10 13.97
N PRO A 50 -9.23 24.28 13.11
CA PRO A 50 -10.59 23.88 13.41
C PRO A 50 -10.69 22.37 13.69
N GLY A 51 -11.43 22.00 14.73
CA GLY A 51 -11.50 20.61 15.22
C GLY A 51 -11.94 19.58 14.18
N LEU A 52 -12.76 19.98 13.20
CA LEU A 52 -13.18 19.12 12.09
C LEU A 52 -12.00 18.72 11.18
N LEU A 53 -11.07 19.63 10.93
CA LEU A 53 -9.87 19.37 10.13
C LEU A 53 -8.93 18.41 10.87
N LYS A 54 -8.77 18.60 12.18
CA LYS A 54 -8.01 17.68 13.02
C LYS A 54 -8.61 16.28 13.01
N LEU A 55 -9.93 16.17 13.22
CA LEU A 55 -10.64 14.90 13.19
C LEU A 55 -10.42 14.17 11.85
N PHE A 56 -10.56 14.89 10.74
CA PHE A 56 -10.30 14.35 9.40
C PHE A 56 -8.88 13.78 9.27
N VAL A 57 -7.85 14.52 9.68
CA VAL A 57 -6.45 14.08 9.62
C VAL A 57 -6.21 12.84 10.50
N TYR A 58 -6.74 12.83 11.73
CA TYR A 58 -6.63 11.66 12.62
C TYR A 58 -7.36 10.43 12.07
N THR A 59 -8.54 10.61 11.48
CA THR A 59 -9.29 9.51 10.85
C THR A 59 -8.53 8.92 9.67
N ILE A 60 -7.97 9.76 8.80
CA ILE A 60 -7.15 9.30 7.67
C ILE A 60 -5.96 8.49 8.15
N TRP A 61 -5.20 9.02 9.12
CA TRP A 61 -4.04 8.32 9.67
C TRP A 61 -4.43 6.99 10.35
N PHE A 62 -5.57 6.95 11.01
CA PHE A 62 -6.06 5.72 11.64
C PHE A 62 -6.45 4.66 10.61
N VAL A 63 -7.12 5.05 9.53
CA VAL A 63 -7.46 4.15 8.40
C VAL A 63 -6.20 3.62 7.73
N GLU A 64 -5.18 4.47 7.55
CA GLU A 64 -3.87 4.07 7.01
C GLU A 64 -3.18 3.06 7.93
N THR A 65 -3.19 3.32 9.24
CA THR A 65 -2.59 2.45 10.26
C THR A 65 -3.26 1.08 10.32
N ILE A 66 -4.59 1.04 10.26
CA ILE A 66 -5.33 -0.24 10.19
C ILE A 66 -4.95 -0.98 8.91
N SER A 67 -4.89 -0.30 7.77
CA SER A 67 -4.58 -0.93 6.49
C SER A 67 -3.15 -1.51 6.47
N GLU A 68 -2.20 -0.83 7.09
CA GLU A 68 -0.81 -1.28 7.23
C GLU A 68 -0.68 -2.43 8.25
N ALA A 69 -1.31 -2.30 9.42
CA ALA A 69 -1.34 -3.34 10.43
C ALA A 69 -2.01 -4.62 9.91
N LEU A 70 -3.07 -4.51 9.11
CA LEU A 70 -3.71 -5.66 8.47
C LEU A 70 -2.79 -6.33 7.45
N THR A 71 -1.86 -5.60 6.83
CA THR A 71 -0.94 -6.17 5.85
C THR A 71 0.16 -6.98 6.52
N VAL A 72 0.72 -6.44 7.62
CA VAL A 72 1.82 -7.06 8.36
C VAL A 72 1.31 -8.15 9.31
N ALA A 73 0.31 -7.82 10.13
CA ALA A 73 -0.09 -8.61 11.28
C ALA A 73 -1.37 -9.44 11.07
N ALA A 74 -2.18 -9.18 10.03
CA ALA A 74 -3.40 -9.95 9.88
C ALA A 74 -3.13 -11.42 9.56
N ARG A 75 -3.90 -12.25 10.24
CA ARG A 75 -4.02 -13.71 10.10
C ARG A 75 -4.50 -14.19 8.71
N LYS A 76 -4.49 -13.35 7.67
CA LYS A 76 -4.91 -13.71 6.31
C LYS A 76 -3.97 -13.21 5.22
N PHE A 77 -2.82 -12.62 5.55
CA PHE A 77 -1.96 -12.01 4.52
C PHE A 77 -0.53 -12.54 4.56
N LEU A 78 0.44 -11.82 5.13
CA LEU A 78 1.83 -12.27 5.19
C LEU A 78 2.03 -13.39 6.21
N TRP A 79 1.55 -13.21 7.44
CA TRP A 79 1.85 -14.13 8.54
C TRP A 79 1.39 -15.58 8.32
N PRO A 80 0.15 -15.88 7.89
CA PRO A 80 -0.27 -17.27 7.70
C PRO A 80 0.26 -17.88 6.40
N ALA A 81 0.44 -17.08 5.35
CA ALA A 81 0.99 -17.55 4.08
C ALA A 81 2.43 -18.02 4.26
N LEU A 82 3.21 -17.31 5.09
CA LEU A 82 4.63 -17.55 5.27
C LEU A 82 4.95 -18.42 6.49
N ILE A 83 4.14 -18.40 7.55
CA ILE A 83 4.45 -19.06 8.84
C ILE A 83 3.45 -20.17 9.17
N ILE A 84 2.14 -19.92 9.12
CA ILE A 84 1.14 -20.89 9.63
C ILE A 84 0.84 -22.01 8.63
N ASN A 85 0.65 -21.69 7.35
CA ASN A 85 0.28 -22.62 6.27
C ASN A 85 1.38 -22.65 5.20
N TRP A 86 2.64 -22.65 5.63
CA TRP A 86 3.78 -22.70 4.72
C TRP A 86 3.67 -23.94 3.82
N GLY A 87 3.73 -23.73 2.49
CA GLY A 87 3.62 -24.80 1.49
C GLY A 87 2.22 -25.13 0.97
N SER A 88 1.14 -24.51 1.49
CA SER A 88 -0.24 -24.77 1.04
C SER A 88 -0.66 -23.89 -0.15
N LEU A 89 -0.64 -24.44 -1.36
CA LEU A 89 -1.03 -23.80 -2.63
C LEU A 89 -2.40 -23.09 -2.60
N ALA A 90 -3.38 -23.66 -1.90
CA ALA A 90 -4.74 -23.13 -1.83
C ALA A 90 -4.82 -21.79 -1.09
N GLU A 91 -3.99 -21.59 -0.06
CA GLU A 91 -3.96 -20.34 0.70
C GLU A 91 -3.12 -19.26 -0.01
N LEU A 92 -2.13 -19.64 -0.82
CA LEU A 92 -1.34 -18.67 -1.60
C LEU A 92 -2.20 -17.92 -2.63
N GLY A 93 -3.06 -18.63 -3.37
CA GLY A 93 -3.93 -18.01 -4.40
C GLY A 93 -5.01 -17.09 -3.81
N ARG A 94 -5.47 -17.36 -2.58
CA ARG A 94 -6.53 -16.57 -1.93
C ARG A 94 -6.04 -15.20 -1.44
N ASN A 95 -4.75 -15.06 -1.16
CA ASN A 95 -4.17 -13.83 -0.61
C ASN A 95 -4.04 -12.71 -1.65
N GLN A 96 -3.92 -13.04 -2.95
CA GLN A 96 -3.82 -12.04 -4.02
C GLN A 96 -5.09 -11.17 -4.14
N LEU A 97 -6.28 -11.74 -3.97
CA LEU A 97 -7.53 -10.96 -4.08
C LEU A 97 -7.71 -9.95 -2.94
N ALA A 98 -7.29 -10.32 -1.71
CA ALA A 98 -7.30 -9.40 -0.57
C ALA A 98 -6.32 -8.22 -0.76
N SER A 99 -5.25 -8.44 -1.52
CA SER A 99 -4.24 -7.42 -1.85
C SER A 99 -4.84 -6.28 -2.67
N LEU A 100 -5.76 -6.61 -3.59
CA LEU A 100 -6.37 -5.64 -4.50
C LEU A 100 -7.28 -4.65 -3.78
N HIS A 101 -8.03 -5.10 -2.77
CA HIS A 101 -8.87 -4.20 -1.97
C HIS A 101 -8.05 -3.15 -1.22
N ARG A 102 -6.83 -3.50 -0.76
CA ARG A 102 -5.92 -2.56 -0.10
C ARG A 102 -5.48 -1.43 -1.04
N VAL A 103 -5.25 -1.72 -2.32
CA VAL A 103 -4.80 -0.72 -3.30
C VAL A 103 -5.78 0.47 -3.33
N TRP A 104 -7.08 0.20 -3.39
CA TRP A 104 -8.12 1.24 -3.41
C TRP A 104 -8.16 2.10 -2.15
N VAL A 105 -7.99 1.46 -0.98
CA VAL A 105 -7.97 2.17 0.31
C VAL A 105 -6.76 3.09 0.40
N VAL A 106 -5.57 2.58 0.06
CA VAL A 106 -4.33 3.37 0.08
C VAL A 106 -4.43 4.55 -0.88
N CYS A 107 -4.94 4.34 -2.11
CA CYS A 107 -5.05 5.42 -3.09
C CYS A 107 -6.01 6.53 -2.64
N SER A 108 -7.13 6.15 -2.02
CA SER A 108 -8.11 7.12 -1.51
C SER A 108 -7.52 7.96 -0.37
N VAL A 109 -6.76 7.32 0.52
CA VAL A 109 -6.05 7.97 1.63
C VAL A 109 -4.96 8.90 1.11
N THR A 110 -4.09 8.43 0.20
CA THR A 110 -2.99 9.23 -0.36
C THR A 110 -3.53 10.45 -1.11
N PHE A 111 -4.57 10.31 -1.92
CA PHE A 111 -5.21 11.43 -2.61
C PHE A 111 -5.75 12.49 -1.63
N ALA A 112 -6.42 12.07 -0.55
CA ALA A 112 -6.93 12.99 0.47
C ALA A 112 -5.80 13.76 1.17
N VAL A 113 -4.69 13.08 1.46
CA VAL A 113 -3.49 13.68 2.07
C VAL A 113 -2.81 14.67 1.11
N GLU A 114 -2.66 14.32 -0.16
CA GLU A 114 -2.08 15.21 -1.18
C GLU A 114 -2.90 16.48 -1.38
N MET A 115 -4.23 16.37 -1.40
CA MET A 115 -5.12 17.53 -1.49
C MET A 115 -4.97 18.46 -0.28
N TYR A 116 -4.79 17.89 0.90
CA TYR A 116 -4.50 18.66 2.11
C TYR A 116 -3.15 19.38 2.01
N TYR A 117 -2.09 18.70 1.57
CA TYR A 117 -0.78 19.32 1.36
C TYR A 117 -0.81 20.42 0.30
N PHE A 118 -1.54 20.21 -0.79
CA PHE A 118 -1.76 21.21 -1.83
C PHE A 118 -2.39 22.48 -1.27
N TYR A 119 -3.47 22.34 -0.48
CA TYR A 119 -4.12 23.48 0.18
C TYR A 119 -3.15 24.26 1.08
N ARG A 120 -2.33 23.54 1.86
CA ARG A 120 -1.39 24.13 2.81
C ARG A 120 -0.23 24.85 2.11
N ILE A 121 0.35 24.23 1.08
CA ILE A 121 1.43 24.83 0.28
C ILE A 121 0.91 26.04 -0.48
N TYR A 122 -0.30 25.98 -1.05
CA TYR A 122 -0.92 27.11 -1.73
C TYR A 122 -1.08 28.33 -0.79
N ARG A 123 -1.54 28.09 0.44
CA ARG A 123 -1.70 29.16 1.44
C ARG A 123 -0.36 29.73 1.91
N PHE A 124 0.68 28.90 1.99
CA PHE A 124 2.03 29.33 2.41
C PHE A 124 2.81 30.03 1.28
N SER A 125 2.62 29.61 0.03
CA SER A 125 3.34 30.12 -1.15
C SER A 125 2.87 31.51 -1.63
N GLY A 126 2.06 32.23 -0.85
CA GLY A 126 1.65 33.59 -1.15
C GLY A 126 0.95 33.75 -2.51
N LYS A 127 0.12 32.78 -2.92
CA LYS A 127 -0.57 32.71 -4.22
C LYS A 127 0.33 32.51 -5.45
N ARG A 128 1.60 32.13 -5.28
CA ARG A 128 2.46 31.73 -6.41
C ARG A 128 2.19 30.26 -6.78
N TRP A 129 1.55 30.05 -7.92
CA TRP A 129 1.11 28.71 -8.38
C TRP A 129 2.26 27.80 -8.85
N LEU A 130 3.46 28.35 -9.09
CA LEU A 130 4.57 27.63 -9.69
C LEU A 130 5.07 26.46 -8.84
N ILE A 131 5.18 26.62 -7.52
CA ILE A 131 5.72 25.58 -6.62
C ILE A 131 4.71 24.43 -6.41
N PRO A 132 3.46 24.67 -5.95
CA PRO A 132 2.49 23.58 -5.80
C PRO A 132 2.06 22.98 -7.14
N GLY A 133 2.02 23.78 -8.22
CA GLY A 133 1.68 23.29 -9.55
C GLY A 133 2.73 22.35 -10.12
N LEU A 134 4.02 22.68 -10.00
CA LEU A 134 5.10 21.88 -10.59
C LEU A 134 5.39 20.61 -9.80
N LEU A 135 5.33 20.64 -8.47
CA LEU A 135 5.71 19.50 -7.62
C LEU A 135 4.55 18.54 -7.33
N LEU A 136 3.34 19.04 -7.09
CA LEU A 136 2.24 18.23 -6.56
C LEU A 136 1.33 17.65 -7.66
N VAL A 137 1.08 18.39 -8.74
CA VAL A 137 0.24 17.93 -9.84
C VAL A 137 0.75 16.66 -10.51
N PRO A 138 2.05 16.51 -10.86
CA PRO A 138 2.53 15.27 -11.46
C PRO A 138 2.41 14.08 -10.49
N PHE A 139 2.61 14.29 -9.19
CA PHE A 139 2.44 13.25 -8.17
C PHE A 139 0.98 12.79 -8.05
N VAL A 140 0.02 13.72 -8.03
CA VAL A 140 -1.42 13.38 -7.97
C VAL A 140 -1.86 12.62 -9.23
N LEU A 141 -1.41 13.06 -10.41
CA LEU A 141 -1.72 12.38 -11.67
C LEU A 141 -1.13 10.97 -11.70
N TRP A 142 0.11 10.82 -11.23
CA TRP A 142 0.78 9.54 -11.09
C TRP A 142 -0.01 8.58 -10.19
N GLN A 143 -0.44 9.07 -9.03
CA GLN A 143 -1.16 8.29 -8.03
C GLN A 143 -2.57 7.87 -8.48
N LEU A 144 -3.18 8.57 -9.44
CA LEU A 144 -4.47 8.17 -10.02
C LEU A 144 -4.31 7.13 -11.14
N VAL A 145 -3.27 7.25 -11.97
CA VAL A 145 -3.09 6.43 -13.17
C VAL A 145 -2.49 5.05 -12.84
N MET A 146 -1.46 5.01 -12.00
CA MET A 146 -0.72 3.77 -11.73
C MET A 146 -1.54 2.66 -11.05
N PRO A 147 -2.36 2.94 -10.03
CA PRO A 147 -3.13 1.89 -9.36
C PRO A 147 -4.18 1.29 -10.28
N VAL A 148 -4.76 2.08 -11.19
CA VAL A 148 -5.73 1.59 -12.18
C VAL A 148 -5.05 0.61 -13.13
N ILE A 149 -3.88 0.97 -13.66
CA ILE A 149 -3.09 0.08 -14.51
C ILE A 149 -2.73 -1.21 -13.75
N PHE A 150 -2.25 -1.08 -12.51
CA PHE A 150 -1.87 -2.22 -11.67
C PHE A 150 -3.04 -3.16 -11.39
N VAL A 151 -4.22 -2.63 -11.06
CA VAL A 151 -5.41 -3.44 -10.80
C VAL A 151 -5.89 -4.14 -12.07
N VAL A 152 -5.92 -3.45 -13.21
CA VAL A 152 -6.31 -4.05 -14.51
C VAL A 152 -5.37 -5.21 -14.86
N TRP A 153 -4.05 -4.98 -14.78
CA TRP A 153 -3.06 -6.02 -15.03
C TRP A 153 -3.22 -7.22 -14.09
N CYS A 154 -3.45 -6.96 -12.80
CA CYS A 154 -3.63 -8.03 -11.82
C CYS A 154 -4.95 -8.80 -12.03
N MET A 155 -6.03 -8.14 -12.47
CA MET A 155 -7.29 -8.80 -12.80
C MET A 155 -7.19 -9.66 -14.06
N GLU A 156 -6.44 -9.21 -15.07
CA GLU A 156 -6.13 -9.99 -16.26
C GLU A 156 -5.34 -11.25 -15.86
N ASP A 157 -4.24 -11.10 -15.11
CA ASP A 157 -3.42 -12.21 -14.63
C ASP A 157 -4.21 -13.22 -13.74
N LEU A 158 -5.20 -12.75 -12.97
CA LEU A 158 -6.05 -13.62 -12.14
C LEU A 158 -7.06 -14.43 -12.96
N SER A 159 -7.48 -13.91 -14.12
CA SER A 159 -8.40 -14.59 -15.05
C SER A 159 -7.70 -15.71 -15.82
N TYR A 160 -6.42 -15.53 -16.15
CA TYR A 160 -5.55 -16.59 -16.71
C TYR A 160 -5.01 -17.48 -15.60
N ALA A 161 -5.88 -18.27 -14.96
CA ALA A 161 -5.47 -19.24 -13.95
C ALA A 161 -4.48 -20.28 -14.52
N ASN A 162 -3.16 -20.00 -14.43
CA ASN A 162 -2.09 -20.95 -14.07
C ASN A 162 -0.65 -20.39 -14.25
N LEU A 163 0.08 -20.38 -13.12
CA LEU A 163 1.48 -20.81 -12.93
C LEU A 163 2.66 -19.93 -13.42
N LEU A 164 3.42 -19.40 -12.44
CA LEU A 164 4.87 -19.17 -12.50
C LEU A 164 5.42 -18.11 -13.46
N THR A 165 4.71 -17.02 -13.76
CA THR A 165 5.26 -16.00 -14.67
C THR A 165 6.00 -14.85 -13.94
N PRO A 166 7.22 -14.50 -14.38
CA PRO A 166 8.04 -13.39 -13.85
C PRO A 166 7.45 -11.98 -14.07
N ARG A 167 6.20 -11.86 -14.53
CA ARG A 167 5.53 -10.59 -14.85
C ARG A 167 5.02 -9.84 -13.63
N ILE A 168 4.52 -10.54 -12.61
CA ILE A 168 4.11 -9.90 -11.34
C ILE A 168 5.31 -9.18 -10.70
N LYS A 169 6.51 -9.74 -10.83
CA LYS A 169 7.76 -9.13 -10.35
C LYS A 169 8.08 -7.83 -11.08
N ALA A 170 7.96 -7.82 -12.41
CA ALA A 170 8.18 -6.62 -13.22
C ALA A 170 7.20 -5.50 -12.88
N SER A 171 5.93 -5.82 -12.62
CA SER A 171 4.92 -4.83 -12.25
C SER A 171 5.13 -4.27 -10.84
N PHE A 172 5.55 -5.11 -9.89
CA PHE A 172 5.88 -4.68 -8.53
C PHE A 172 7.18 -3.86 -8.49
N ASP A 173 8.22 -4.28 -9.24
CA ASP A 173 9.47 -3.53 -9.39
C ASP A 173 9.24 -2.19 -10.10
N LEU A 174 8.38 -2.14 -11.11
CA LEU A 174 7.98 -0.89 -11.77
C LEU A 174 7.26 0.03 -10.78
N TYR A 175 6.27 -0.50 -10.04
CA TYR A 175 5.55 0.25 -9.02
C TYR A 175 6.46 0.76 -7.89
N PHE A 176 7.46 -0.01 -7.48
CA PHE A 176 8.41 0.38 -6.41
C PHE A 176 9.47 1.37 -6.89
N THR A 177 10.00 1.15 -8.10
CA THR A 177 11.06 1.99 -8.70
C THR A 177 10.52 3.36 -9.10
N LEU A 178 9.24 3.47 -9.45
CA LEU A 178 8.63 4.74 -9.83
C LEU A 178 7.97 5.49 -8.66
N ARG A 179 7.86 4.86 -7.49
CA ARG A 179 7.32 5.47 -6.27
C ARG A 179 8.42 6.04 -5.35
N LEU A 180 9.69 5.73 -5.64
CA LEU A 180 10.90 6.34 -5.06
C LEU A 180 11.41 7.46 -5.97
#